data_AF-A0A428W8L9-F1
#
_entry.id   AF-A0A428W8L9-F1
#
_cell.length_a   1.000
_cell.length_b   1.000
_cell.length_c   1.000
_cell.angle_alpha   90.00
_cell.angle_beta   90.00
_cell.angle_gamma   90.00
#
_symmetry.space_group_name_H-M   'P 1'
#
loop_
_entity.id
_entity.type
_entity.pdbx_description
1 polymer ?
#
loop_
_entity_poly.entity_id
_entity_poly.type
_entity_poly.pdbx_seq_one_letter_code
_entity_poly.pdbx_strand_id
1 'polypeptide(L)'
;LAALHVLAALGGQNQPLSLFAADFERYAASGEINSTVADATAKVAEVRAAFPEATFDELDGMTVQLADGSWFNLRASNTEPLLRLNVEAPKPDRMAVLRDEVLGIVRG
;
A
#
# COMPACT_ATOMS: atom_id res chain seq x y z
N LEU A 1 2.88 6.51 24.32
CA LEU A 1 1.46 6.42 24.74
C LEU A 1 0.71 5.29 24.03
N ALA A 2 0.84 5.14 22.69
CA ALA A 2 0.16 4.07 21.92
C ALA A 2 0.31 2.65 22.52
N ALA A 3 1.53 2.26 22.92
CA ALA A 3 1.76 0.95 23.53
C ALA A 3 0.98 0.72 24.83
N LEU A 4 0.80 1.74 25.68
CA LEU A 4 0.02 1.62 26.92
C LEU A 4 -1.48 1.48 26.65
N HIS A 5 -2.00 2.13 25.59
CA HIS A 5 -3.39 1.95 25.17
C HIS A 5 -3.65 0.57 24.58
N VAL A 6 -2.70 0.02 23.79
CA VAL A 6 -2.79 -1.36 23.29
C VAL A 6 -2.76 -2.36 24.45
N LEU A 7 -1.86 -2.17 25.42
CA LEU A 7 -1.80 -3.03 26.61
C LEU A 7 -3.07 -2.96 27.46
N ALA A 8 -3.66 -1.77 27.62
CA ALA A 8 -4.93 -1.61 28.34
C ALA A 8 -6.11 -2.27 27.61
N ALA A 9 -6.20 -2.14 26.28
CA ALA A 9 -7.21 -2.79 25.47
C ALA A 9 -7.05 -4.33 25.47
N LEU A 10 -5.81 -4.82 25.38
CA LEU A 10 -5.51 -6.26 25.41
C LEU A 10 -5.75 -6.87 26.79
N GLY A 11 -5.40 -6.14 27.87
CA GLY A 11 -5.59 -6.58 29.25
C GLY A 11 -7.06 -6.69 29.69
N GLY A 12 -8.00 -6.12 28.91
CA GLY A 12 -9.44 -6.25 29.11
C GLY A 12 -10.07 -7.50 28.49
N GLN A 13 -9.29 -8.34 27.80
CA GLN A 13 -9.78 -9.56 27.13
C GLN A 13 -8.80 -10.73 27.32
N ASN A 14 -9.29 -11.96 27.14
CA ASN A 14 -8.53 -13.20 27.42
C ASN A 14 -7.95 -13.88 26.15
N GLN A 15 -8.12 -13.31 24.95
CA GLN A 15 -7.59 -13.91 23.72
C GLN A 15 -6.15 -13.43 23.43
N PRO A 16 -5.36 -14.21 22.69
CA PRO A 16 -4.07 -13.76 22.20
C PRO A 16 -4.21 -12.53 21.28
N LEU A 17 -3.20 -11.66 21.30
CA LEU A 17 -3.14 -10.47 20.43
C LEU A 17 -3.31 -10.83 18.94
N SER A 18 -2.86 -12.01 18.51
CA SER A 18 -3.03 -12.49 17.13
C SER A 18 -4.49 -12.69 16.72
N LEU A 19 -5.34 -13.18 17.63
CA LEU A 19 -6.78 -13.32 17.36
C LEU A 19 -7.48 -11.97 17.37
N PHE A 20 -7.09 -11.08 18.28
CA PHE A 20 -7.63 -9.72 18.34
C PHE A 20 -7.28 -8.89 17.09
N ALA A 21 -6.04 -9.01 16.59
CA ALA A 21 -5.58 -8.29 15.40
C ALA A 21 -6.21 -8.83 14.10
N ALA A 22 -6.47 -10.14 14.03
CA ALA A 22 -7.05 -10.79 12.85
C ALA A 22 -8.41 -10.20 12.45
N ASP A 23 -9.22 -9.76 13.41
CA ASP A 23 -10.52 -9.11 13.13
C ASP A 23 -10.38 -7.76 12.41
N PHE A 24 -9.17 -7.17 12.40
CA PHE A 24 -8.88 -5.90 11.73
C PHE A 24 -8.13 -6.06 10.39
N GLU A 25 -7.61 -7.26 10.08
CA GLU A 25 -6.95 -7.57 8.80
C GLU A 25 -7.99 -7.89 7.70
N ARG A 26 -8.66 -6.84 7.20
CA ARG A 26 -9.71 -6.95 6.17
C ARG A 26 -9.19 -7.01 4.73
N TYR A 27 -7.95 -6.62 4.49
CA TYR A 27 -7.33 -6.55 3.16
C TYR A 27 -6.02 -7.33 3.13
N ALA A 28 -5.73 -7.94 1.99
CA ALA A 28 -4.40 -8.48 1.72
C ALA A 28 -3.47 -7.34 1.36
N ALA A 29 -2.40 -7.16 2.13
CA ALA A 29 -1.39 -6.12 1.92
C ALA A 29 -0.12 -6.68 1.30
N SER A 30 0.52 -5.93 0.39
CA SER A 30 1.83 -6.28 -0.16
C SER A 30 2.98 -6.07 0.83
N GLY A 31 2.74 -5.28 1.88
CA GLY A 31 3.79 -4.58 2.61
C GLY A 31 4.44 -3.48 1.77
N GLU A 32 5.42 -2.81 2.35
CA GLU A 32 6.16 -1.74 1.69
C GLU A 32 7.23 -2.32 0.75
N ILE A 33 7.21 -1.91 -0.52
CA ILE A 33 8.18 -2.34 -1.53
C ILE A 33 8.91 -1.11 -2.07
N ASN A 34 10.23 -1.09 -1.91
CA ASN A 34 11.08 -0.02 -2.40
C ASN A 34 11.72 -0.40 -3.75
N SER A 35 11.71 0.52 -4.71
CA SER A 35 12.37 0.37 -6.02
C SER A 35 13.22 1.60 -6.32
N THR A 36 14.53 1.41 -6.50
CA THR A 36 15.42 2.47 -6.97
C THR A 36 15.08 2.81 -8.40
N VAL A 37 14.89 4.10 -8.69
CA VAL A 37 14.52 4.59 -10.02
C VAL A 37 15.38 5.79 -10.39
N ALA A 38 15.71 5.92 -11.68
CA ALA A 38 16.47 7.06 -12.18
C ALA A 38 15.63 8.35 -12.18
N ASP A 39 14.33 8.23 -12.48
CA ASP A 39 13.38 9.34 -12.51
C ASP A 39 12.05 8.90 -11.89
N ALA A 40 11.84 9.30 -10.64
CA ALA A 40 10.60 9.00 -9.91
C ALA A 40 9.38 9.69 -10.53
N THR A 41 9.53 10.91 -11.03
CA THR A 41 8.44 11.70 -11.62
C THR A 41 7.95 11.05 -12.90
N ALA A 42 8.87 10.64 -13.78
CA ALA A 42 8.53 9.93 -15.01
C ALA A 42 7.77 8.63 -14.71
N LYS A 43 8.24 7.84 -13.74
CA LYS A 43 7.58 6.59 -13.37
C LYS A 43 6.21 6.76 -12.73
N VAL A 44 6.02 7.79 -11.90
CA VAL A 44 4.67 8.13 -11.39
C VAL A 44 3.73 8.51 -12.53
N ALA A 45 4.20 9.27 -13.52
CA ALA A 45 3.39 9.66 -14.68
C ALA A 45 3.01 8.45 -15.57
N GLU A 46 3.96 7.54 -15.82
CA GLU A 46 3.70 6.29 -16.54
C GLU A 46 2.66 5.42 -15.83
N VAL A 47 2.80 5.25 -14.50
CA VAL A 47 1.82 4.51 -13.69
C VAL A 47 0.46 5.19 -13.74
N ARG A 48 0.38 6.51 -13.60
CA ARG A 48 -0.89 7.25 -13.69
C ARG A 48 -1.60 7.02 -15.02
N ALA A 49 -0.85 7.04 -16.12
CA ALA A 49 -1.40 6.82 -17.46
C ALA A 49 -1.96 5.40 -17.65
N ALA A 50 -1.47 4.41 -16.90
CA ALA A 50 -1.97 3.03 -16.95
C ALA A 50 -3.33 2.85 -16.24
N PHE A 51 -3.74 3.77 -15.36
CA PHE A 51 -4.99 3.68 -14.59
C PHE A 51 -5.94 4.87 -14.85
N PRO A 52 -6.37 5.13 -16.10
CA PRO A 52 -7.10 6.35 -16.46
C PRO A 52 -8.48 6.48 -15.81
N GLU A 53 -9.10 5.36 -15.40
CA GLU A 53 -10.43 5.33 -14.78
C GLU A 53 -10.40 5.33 -13.25
N ALA A 54 -9.21 5.38 -12.64
CA ALA A 54 -9.06 5.34 -11.19
C ALA A 54 -9.29 6.71 -10.54
N THR A 55 -9.57 6.68 -9.24
CA THR A 55 -9.58 7.89 -8.41
C THR A 55 -8.18 8.13 -7.85
N PHE A 56 -7.72 9.38 -7.88
CA PHE A 56 -6.38 9.77 -7.44
C PHE A 56 -6.44 10.71 -6.24
N ASP A 57 -5.54 10.50 -5.28
CA ASP A 57 -5.23 11.41 -4.18
C ASP A 57 -3.71 11.65 -4.15
N GLU A 58 -3.29 12.92 -4.05
CA GLU A 58 -1.90 13.35 -4.15
C GLU A 58 -1.31 13.91 -2.83
N LEU A 59 -1.96 13.65 -1.68
CA LEU A 59 -1.56 14.21 -0.39
C LEU A 59 -0.18 13.71 0.11
N ASP A 60 0.12 12.43 -0.10
CA ASP A 60 1.37 11.78 0.32
C ASP A 60 1.87 10.79 -0.76
N GLY A 61 2.39 11.34 -1.86
CA GLY A 61 2.66 10.59 -3.09
C GLY A 61 1.40 10.49 -3.95
N MET A 62 1.26 9.43 -4.75
CA MET A 62 0.08 9.17 -5.56
C MET A 62 -0.65 7.92 -5.04
N THR A 63 -1.80 8.13 -4.43
CA THR A 63 -2.73 7.06 -4.06
C THR A 63 -3.73 6.86 -5.19
N VAL A 64 -3.89 5.61 -5.63
CA VAL A 64 -4.79 5.20 -6.71
C VAL A 64 -5.80 4.22 -6.15
N GLN A 65 -7.08 4.54 -6.29
CA GLN A 65 -8.20 3.71 -5.82
C GLN A 65 -8.97 3.16 -7.01
N LEU A 66 -9.20 1.85 -7.01
CA LEU A 66 -9.91 1.13 -8.06
C LEU A 66 -11.34 0.77 -7.61
N ALA A 67 -12.23 0.59 -8.59
CA ALA A 67 -13.66 0.32 -8.34
C ALA A 67 -13.92 -0.99 -7.57
N ASP A 68 -12.97 -1.94 -7.62
CA ASP A 68 -13.07 -3.22 -6.92
C ASP A 68 -12.65 -3.16 -5.43
N GLY A 69 -12.33 -1.95 -4.92
CA GLY A 69 -11.88 -1.73 -3.55
C GLY A 69 -10.39 -1.99 -3.34
N SER A 70 -9.64 -2.32 -4.39
CA SER A 70 -8.18 -2.38 -4.35
C SER A 70 -7.59 -0.97 -4.47
N TRP A 71 -6.45 -0.75 -3.85
CA TRP A 71 -5.75 0.52 -3.94
C TRP A 71 -4.24 0.32 -3.83
N PHE A 72 -3.50 1.30 -4.31
CA PHE A 72 -2.07 1.39 -4.06
C PHE A 72 -1.63 2.82 -3.80
N ASN A 73 -0.55 2.99 -3.05
CA ASN A 73 0.15 4.26 -2.88
C ASN A 73 1.55 4.13 -3.45
N LEU A 74 1.92 5.08 -4.32
CA LEU A 74 3.23 5.20 -4.93
C LEU A 74 3.84 6.55 -4.51
N ARG A 75 4.88 6.49 -3.68
CA ARG A 75 5.50 7.69 -3.10
C ARG A 75 7.00 7.75 -3.39
N ALA A 76 7.48 8.91 -3.83
CA ALA A 76 8.91 9.18 -3.90
C ALA A 76 9.50 9.32 -2.49
N SER A 77 10.63 8.68 -2.23
CA SER A 77 11.36 8.93 -0.99
C SER A 77 11.90 10.35 -1.00
N ASN A 78 11.79 11.01 0.16
CA ASN A 78 12.33 12.37 0.35
C ASN A 78 13.85 12.37 0.51
N THR A 79 14.46 11.23 0.84
CA THR A 79 15.88 11.14 1.23
C THR A 79 16.71 10.24 0.32
N GLU A 80 16.07 9.43 -0.53
CA GLU A 80 16.73 8.42 -1.36
C GLU A 80 16.11 8.38 -2.77
N PRO A 81 16.85 8.01 -3.82
CA PRO A 81 16.33 7.94 -5.20
C PRO A 81 15.49 6.68 -5.42
N LEU A 82 14.39 6.53 -4.67
CA LEU A 82 13.51 5.38 -4.72
C LEU A 82 12.04 5.78 -4.76
N LEU A 83 11.25 4.91 -5.38
CA LEU A 83 9.80 4.87 -5.27
C LEU A 83 9.40 3.77 -4.29
N ARG A 84 8.45 4.09 -3.43
CA ARG A 84 7.86 3.23 -2.43
C ARG A 84 6.44 2.88 -2.84
N LEU A 85 6.15 1.59 -2.89
CA LEU A 85 4.87 1.04 -3.25
C LEU A 85 4.24 0.32 -2.04
N ASN A 86 3.00 0.66 -1.72
CA ASN A 86 2.12 -0.16 -0.87
C ASN A 86 0.87 -0.50 -1.67
N VAL A 87 0.43 -1.76 -1.61
CA VAL A 87 -0.77 -2.24 -2.30
C VAL A 87 -1.65 -2.99 -1.32
N GLU A 88 -2.94 -2.72 -1.36
CA GLU A 88 -3.94 -3.50 -0.64
C GLU A 88 -5.09 -3.88 -1.58
N ALA A 89 -5.62 -5.09 -1.40
CA ALA A 89 -6.80 -5.54 -2.13
C ALA A 89 -7.67 -6.48 -1.27
N PRO A 90 -8.96 -6.64 -1.61
CA PRO A 90 -9.84 -7.55 -0.86
C PRO A 90 -9.40 -9.02 -0.87
N LYS A 91 -8.56 -9.42 -1.84
CA LYS A 91 -8.07 -10.79 -1.99
C LYS A 91 -6.56 -10.82 -2.25
N PRO A 92 -5.82 -11.82 -1.71
CA PRO A 92 -4.38 -11.96 -1.94
C PRO A 92 -3.98 -12.01 -3.42
N ASP A 93 -4.70 -12.79 -4.24
CA ASP A 93 -4.40 -12.90 -5.67
C ASP A 93 -4.55 -11.57 -6.39
N ARG A 94 -5.58 -10.79 -6.02
CA ARG A 94 -5.82 -9.48 -6.62
C ARG A 94 -4.72 -8.48 -6.24
N MET A 95 -4.30 -8.50 -4.98
CA MET A 95 -3.17 -7.69 -4.49
C MET A 95 -1.90 -8.05 -5.25
N ALA A 96 -1.61 -9.35 -5.41
CA ALA A 96 -0.42 -9.81 -6.12
C ALA A 96 -0.40 -9.35 -7.59
N VAL A 97 -1.54 -9.50 -8.29
CA VAL A 97 -1.69 -9.02 -9.67
C VAL A 97 -1.48 -7.50 -9.77
N LEU A 98 -2.11 -6.72 -8.89
CA LEU A 98 -1.97 -5.25 -8.90
C LEU A 98 -0.52 -4.82 -8.59
N ARG A 99 0.09 -5.45 -7.59
CA ARG A 99 1.49 -5.22 -7.23
C ARG A 99 2.42 -5.48 -8.41
N ASP A 100 2.26 -6.64 -9.06
CA ASP A 100 3.15 -7.04 -10.14
C ASP A 100 2.97 -6.16 -11.38
N GLU A 101 1.74 -5.73 -11.68
CA GLU A 101 1.42 -4.75 -12.71
C GLU A 101 2.14 -3.40 -12.46
N VAL A 102 1.98 -2.82 -11.27
CA VAL A 102 2.61 -1.54 -10.92
C VAL A 102 4.13 -1.66 -10.90
N LEU A 103 4.68 -2.75 -10.33
CA LEU A 103 6.12 -2.98 -10.31
C LEU A 103 6.70 -3.19 -11.70
N GLY A 104 5.95 -3.79 -12.63
CA GLY A 104 6.34 -3.94 -14.03
C GLY A 104 6.59 -2.58 -14.70
N ILE A 105 5.74 -1.59 -14.44
CA ILE A 105 5.90 -0.22 -14.96
C ILE A 105 7.06 0.50 -14.25
N VAL A 106 7.13 0.40 -12.93
CA VAL A 106 8.14 1.10 -12.12
C VAL A 106 9.57 0.61 -12.42
N ARG A 107 9.74 -0.67 -12.74
CA ARG A 107 11.06 -1.30 -12.95
C ARG A 107 11.43 -1.55 -14.41
N GLY A 108 10.49 -1.39 -15.34
CA GLY A 108 10.76 -1.41 -16.79
C GLY A 108 11.39 -0.12 -17.28
#